data_AF-A0A9W8US19-F1
#
_entry.id   AF-A0A9W8US19-F1
#
_cell.length_a   1.000
_cell.length_b   1.000
_cell.length_c   1.000
_cell.angle_alpha   90.00
_cell.angle_beta   90.00
_cell.angle_gamma   90.00
#
_symmetry.space_group_name_H-M   'P 1'
#
loop_
_entity.id
_entity.type
_entity.pdbx_description
1 polymer ?
#
loop_
_entity_poly.entity_id
_entity_poly.type
_entity_poly.pdbx_seq_one_letter_code
_entity_poly.pdbx_strand_id
1 'polypeptide(L)'
;MRIRFTFAGVFLLLLILAAYAGLTKLQLGHLINDKLLHFLTFFLLTVVFYWVVDTNRRRTINMTFVICTLVLGVGSEFLQSFLPNDRDFDLYDIVANVVGSLLGLGLCSWYHRRMLERRRQQKTYNAVPGEEEEDLELGEGHETGVVVDGGAPPQTLEEEVDNWDENAPDDWEEDGNAEGADITAADAVNKDK
;
A
#
# COMPACT_ATOMS: atom_id res chain seq x y z
N MET A 1 4.42 6.46 15.29
CA MET A 1 3.20 5.68 15.57
C MET A 1 2.13 6.68 15.94
N ARG A 2 1.05 6.78 15.15
CA ARG A 2 -0.06 7.71 15.44
C ARG A 2 -1.24 6.90 15.97
N ILE A 3 -2.02 7.47 16.87
CA ILE A 3 -3.21 6.81 17.44
C ILE A 3 -4.44 7.50 16.87
N ARG A 4 -5.41 6.70 16.42
CA ARG A 4 -6.70 7.20 15.95
C ARG A 4 -7.69 7.24 17.12
N PHE A 5 -7.84 8.42 17.72
CA PHE A 5 -8.61 8.60 18.97
C PHE A 5 -10.05 8.12 18.89
N THR A 6 -10.73 8.24 17.75
CA THR A 6 -12.10 7.72 17.58
C THR A 6 -12.15 6.21 17.79
N PHE A 7 -11.25 5.45 17.14
CA PHE A 7 -11.18 4.00 17.31
C PHE A 7 -10.72 3.63 18.72
N ALA A 8 -9.80 4.39 19.31
CA ALA A 8 -9.36 4.17 20.68
C ALA A 8 -10.51 4.34 21.70
N GLY A 9 -11.35 5.37 21.53
CA GLY A 9 -12.51 5.61 22.37
C GLY A 9 -13.56 4.49 22.24
N VAL A 10 -13.85 4.05 21.02
CA VAL A 10 -14.76 2.91 20.78
C VAL A 10 -14.19 1.62 21.38
N PHE A 11 -12.89 1.37 21.21
CA PHE A 11 -12.23 0.21 21.79
C PHE A 11 -12.31 0.20 23.32
N LEU A 12 -12.07 1.35 23.95
CA LEU A 12 -12.16 1.49 25.40
C LEU A 12 -13.60 1.27 25.89
N LEU A 13 -14.59 1.81 25.18
CA LEU A 13 -16.01 1.57 25.48
C LEU A 13 -16.33 0.06 25.38
N LEU A 14 -15.90 -0.60 24.31
CA LEU A 14 -16.10 -2.05 24.14
C LEU A 14 -15.40 -2.85 25.25
N LEU A 15 -14.21 -2.44 25.68
CA LEU A 15 -13.52 -3.07 26.82
C LEU A 15 -14.30 -2.93 28.12
N ILE A 16 -14.86 -1.75 28.40
CA ILE A 16 -15.70 -1.54 29.59
C ILE A 16 -16.95 -2.41 29.53
N LEU A 17 -17.62 -2.47 28.37
CA LEU A 17 -18.80 -3.34 28.19
C LEU A 17 -18.45 -4.82 28.35
N ALA A 18 -17.34 -5.27 27.77
CA ALA A 18 -16.87 -6.65 27.89
C ALA A 18 -16.50 -6.98 29.35
N ALA A 19 -15.80 -6.08 30.04
CA ALA A 19 -15.47 -6.25 31.45
C ALA A 19 -16.74 -6.30 32.33
N TYR A 20 -17.71 -5.42 32.08
CA TYR A 20 -19.00 -5.46 32.77
C TYR A 20 -19.73 -6.78 32.52
N ALA A 21 -19.83 -7.24 31.27
CA ALA A 21 -20.49 -8.50 30.93
C ALA A 21 -19.77 -9.73 31.53
N GLY A 22 -18.43 -9.73 31.53
CA GLY A 22 -17.62 -10.86 32.00
C GLY A 22 -17.39 -10.92 33.51
N LEU A 23 -17.49 -9.79 34.23
CA LEU A 23 -17.25 -9.72 35.69
C LEU A 23 -18.53 -9.62 36.51
N THR A 24 -19.67 -9.31 35.89
CA THR A 24 -20.96 -9.34 36.59
C THR A 24 -21.43 -10.78 36.77
N LYS A 25 -22.17 -11.02 37.86
CA LYS A 25 -22.86 -12.29 38.11
C LYS A 25 -24.06 -12.53 37.18
N LEU A 26 -24.28 -11.63 36.21
CA LEU A 26 -25.34 -11.75 35.24
C LEU A 26 -24.95 -12.80 34.22
N GLN A 27 -25.56 -13.98 34.33
CA GLN A 27 -25.41 -15.02 33.33
C GLN A 27 -26.28 -14.67 32.12
N LEU A 28 -25.72 -13.92 31.16
CA LEU A 28 -26.34 -13.70 29.85
C LEU A 28 -26.56 -15.01 29.07
N GLY A 29 -25.96 -16.13 29.53
CA GLY A 29 -26.11 -17.47 28.98
C GLY A 29 -27.55 -17.95 28.80
N HIS A 30 -28.51 -17.40 29.55
CA HIS A 30 -29.92 -17.73 29.37
C HIS A 30 -30.53 -17.11 28.09
N LEU A 31 -29.99 -15.97 27.62
CA LEU A 31 -30.47 -15.26 26.45
C LEU A 31 -29.60 -15.51 25.21
N ILE A 32 -28.29 -15.69 25.38
CA ILE A 32 -27.31 -15.79 24.29
C ILE A 32 -26.33 -16.93 24.62
N ASN A 33 -25.92 -17.69 23.60
CA ASN A 33 -24.88 -18.70 23.76
C ASN A 33 -23.55 -18.05 24.19
N ASP A 34 -23.04 -18.44 25.37
CA ASP A 34 -21.85 -17.86 25.99
C ASP A 34 -20.62 -17.91 25.05
N LYS A 35 -20.42 -19.03 24.35
CA LYS A 35 -19.32 -19.21 23.38
C LYS A 35 -19.44 -18.24 22.21
N LEU A 36 -20.67 -17.98 21.74
CA LEU A 36 -20.90 -17.02 20.67
C LEU A 36 -20.66 -15.58 21.16
N LEU A 37 -21.03 -15.28 22.41
CA LEU A 37 -20.78 -13.98 23.03
C LEU A 37 -19.27 -13.70 23.14
N HIS A 38 -18.51 -14.68 23.62
CA HIS A 38 -17.05 -14.66 23.65
C HIS A 38 -16.47 -14.44 22.25
N PHE A 39 -16.87 -15.27 21.28
CA PHE A 39 -16.44 -15.13 19.89
C PHE A 39 -16.69 -13.72 19.32
N LEU A 40 -17.92 -13.20 19.43
CA LEU A 40 -18.30 -11.89 18.89
C LEU A 40 -17.59 -10.74 19.60
N THR A 41 -17.44 -10.83 20.92
CA THR A 41 -16.76 -9.80 21.71
C THR A 41 -15.31 -9.66 21.29
N PHE A 42 -14.58 -10.77 21.19
CA PHE A 42 -13.19 -10.77 20.77
C PHE A 42 -13.00 -10.45 19.29
N PHE A 43 -13.94 -10.84 18.43
CA PHE A 43 -13.98 -10.41 17.04
C PHE A 43 -14.08 -8.88 16.93
N LEU A 44 -15.06 -8.26 17.60
CA LEU A 44 -15.27 -6.81 17.55
C LEU A 44 -14.11 -6.04 18.18
N LEU A 45 -13.63 -6.46 19.35
CA LEU A 45 -12.45 -5.86 19.99
C LEU A 45 -11.25 -5.89 19.05
N THR A 46 -11.01 -7.01 18.37
CA THR A 46 -9.87 -7.15 17.45
C THR A 46 -10.00 -6.27 16.23
N VAL A 47 -11.20 -6.22 15.62
CA VAL A 47 -11.47 -5.37 14.45
C VAL A 47 -11.24 -3.91 14.80
N VAL A 48 -11.77 -3.43 15.93
CA VAL A 48 -11.61 -2.03 16.32
C VAL A 48 -10.16 -1.74 16.70
N PHE A 49 -9.51 -2.60 17.49
CA PHE A 49 -8.12 -2.42 17.91
C PHE A 49 -7.15 -2.31 16.73
N TYR A 50 -7.35 -3.13 15.69
CA TYR A 50 -6.51 -3.10 14.49
C TYR A 50 -6.40 -1.70 13.88
N TRP A 51 -7.46 -0.90 13.97
CA TRP A 51 -7.51 0.47 13.43
C TRP A 51 -7.12 1.56 14.43
N VAL A 52 -6.87 1.22 15.71
CA VAL A 52 -6.42 2.18 16.73
C VAL A 52 -5.04 2.72 16.41
N VAL A 53 -4.12 1.83 16.03
CA VAL A 53 -2.71 2.18 15.80
C VAL A 53 -2.43 2.34 14.32
N ASP A 54 -2.05 3.55 13.92
CA ASP A 54 -1.55 3.84 12.60
C ASP A 54 -0.02 3.67 12.56
N THR A 55 0.41 2.52 12.03
CA THR A 55 1.82 2.16 11.84
C THR A 55 1.98 1.19 10.66
N ASN A 56 3.16 0.59 10.52
CA ASN A 56 3.43 -0.40 9.48
C ASN A 56 2.56 -1.65 9.66
N ARG A 57 2.01 -2.18 8.55
CA ARG A 57 1.09 -3.33 8.54
C ARG A 57 1.58 -4.50 9.40
N ARG A 58 2.85 -4.88 9.27
CA ARG A 58 3.45 -5.97 10.07
C ARG A 58 3.40 -5.69 11.56
N ARG A 59 3.69 -4.45 11.96
CA ARG A 59 3.66 -4.03 13.37
C ARG A 59 2.23 -3.98 13.91
N THR A 60 1.27 -3.48 13.12
CA THR A 60 -0.16 -3.49 13.48
C THR A 60 -0.67 -4.92 13.68
N ILE A 61 -0.35 -5.84 12.76
CA ILE A 61 -0.74 -7.25 12.88
C ILE A 61 -0.16 -7.87 14.15
N ASN A 62 1.15 -7.72 14.38
CA ASN A 62 1.81 -8.29 15.55
C ASN A 62 1.26 -7.72 16.86
N MET A 63 1.06 -6.39 16.95
CA MET A 63 0.49 -5.75 18.13
C MET A 63 -0.94 -6.23 18.38
N THR A 64 -1.77 -6.30 17.33
CA THR A 64 -3.15 -6.78 17.45
C THR A 64 -3.21 -8.24 17.89
N PHE A 65 -2.37 -9.10 17.32
CA PHE A 65 -2.27 -10.49 17.72
C PHE A 65 -1.87 -10.64 19.19
N VAL A 66 -0.80 -9.95 19.62
CA VAL A 66 -0.32 -10.04 21.00
C VAL A 66 -1.38 -9.50 21.97
N ILE A 67 -1.95 -8.33 21.69
CA ILE A 67 -2.87 -7.67 22.63
C ILE A 67 -4.24 -8.36 22.63
N CYS A 68 -4.86 -8.56 21.47
CA CYS A 68 -6.23 -9.07 21.40
C CYS A 68 -6.30 -10.60 21.55
N THR A 69 -5.37 -11.35 20.96
CA THR A 69 -5.43 -12.82 21.00
C THR A 69 -4.77 -13.38 22.25
N LEU A 70 -3.54 -12.95 22.56
CA LEU A 70 -2.80 -13.53 23.70
C LEU A 70 -3.20 -12.87 25.01
N VAL A 71 -3.04 -11.54 25.13
CA VAL A 71 -3.26 -10.85 26.41
C VAL A 71 -4.74 -10.81 26.76
N LEU A 72 -5.59 -10.34 25.86
CA LEU A 72 -7.02 -10.28 26.13
C LEU A 72 -7.67 -11.65 25.98
N GLY A 73 -7.48 -12.36 24.85
CA GLY A 73 -8.21 -13.59 24.54
C GLY A 73 -7.92 -14.76 25.47
N VAL A 74 -6.66 -14.93 25.87
CA VAL A 74 -6.27 -15.96 26.85
C VAL A 74 -6.29 -15.38 28.26
N GLY A 75 -5.72 -14.18 28.46
CA GLY A 75 -5.58 -13.60 29.79
C GLY A 75 -6.91 -13.20 30.45
N SER A 76 -7.98 -12.93 29.70
CA SER A 76 -9.29 -12.64 30.32
C SER A 76 -9.84 -13.83 31.08
N GLU A 77 -9.66 -15.05 30.57
CA GLU A 77 -10.15 -16.28 31.19
C GLU A 77 -9.40 -16.56 32.52
N PHE A 78 -8.07 -16.39 32.48
CA PHE A 78 -7.26 -16.46 33.69
C PHE A 78 -7.67 -15.38 34.70
N LEU A 79 -7.88 -14.15 34.24
CA LEU A 79 -8.30 -13.07 35.13
C LEU A 79 -9.67 -13.32 35.75
N GLN A 80 -10.64 -13.84 34.97
CA GLN A 80 -11.97 -14.17 35.47
C GLN A 80 -11.92 -15.28 36.50
N SER A 81 -11.16 -16.35 36.27
CA SER A 81 -11.01 -17.47 37.21
C SER A 81 -10.27 -17.11 38.50
N PHE A 82 -9.43 -16.07 38.51
CA PHE A 82 -8.82 -15.55 39.73
C PHE A 82 -9.70 -14.57 40.53
N LEU A 83 -10.76 -14.04 39.93
CA LEU A 83 -11.64 -13.07 40.58
C LEU A 83 -12.85 -13.77 41.21
N PRO A 84 -13.38 -13.26 42.35
CA PRO A 84 -14.56 -13.83 42.99
C PRO A 84 -15.85 -13.41 42.27
N ASN A 85 -16.04 -13.89 41.04
CA ASN A 85 -17.14 -13.56 40.14
C ASN A 85 -18.07 -14.76 39.82
N ASP A 86 -17.89 -15.89 40.50
CA ASP A 86 -18.64 -17.14 40.30
C ASP A 86 -18.54 -17.71 38.86
N ARG A 87 -17.44 -17.42 38.14
CA ARG A 87 -17.12 -17.98 36.82
C ARG A 87 -15.94 -18.95 36.93
N ASP A 88 -16.15 -20.19 36.49
CA ASP A 88 -15.09 -21.18 36.39
C ASP A 88 -14.31 -21.02 35.08
N PHE A 89 -13.05 -21.48 35.09
CA PHE A 89 -12.20 -21.51 33.90
C PHE A 89 -12.75 -22.49 32.85
N ASP A 90 -13.04 -22.00 31.64
CA ASP A 90 -13.43 -22.83 30.48
C ASP A 90 -12.46 -22.67 29.29
N LEU A 91 -11.85 -23.79 28.89
CA LEU A 91 -10.97 -23.83 27.72
C LEU A 91 -11.73 -23.52 26.42
N TYR A 92 -13.02 -23.85 26.34
CA TYR A 92 -13.83 -23.57 25.15
C TYR A 92 -14.08 -22.07 24.97
N ASP A 93 -14.12 -21.28 26.05
CA ASP A 93 -14.23 -19.84 25.98
C ASP A 93 -12.93 -19.20 25.48
N ILE A 94 -11.77 -19.72 25.89
CA ILE A 94 -10.48 -19.34 25.28
C ILE A 94 -10.48 -19.65 23.79
N VAL A 95 -10.95 -20.84 23.38
CA VAL A 95 -11.03 -21.20 21.95
C VAL A 95 -11.94 -20.23 21.20
N ALA A 96 -13.11 -19.89 21.76
CA ALA A 96 -14.01 -18.91 21.15
C ALA A 96 -13.35 -17.53 21.01
N ASN A 97 -12.66 -17.05 22.05
CA ASN A 97 -11.93 -15.79 22.04
C ASN A 97 -10.85 -15.77 20.94
N VAL A 98 -10.05 -16.83 20.87
CA VAL A 98 -8.95 -16.97 19.90
C VAL A 98 -9.48 -17.07 18.47
N VAL A 99 -10.53 -17.86 18.23
CA VAL A 99 -11.11 -17.98 16.88
C VAL A 99 -11.73 -16.64 16.45
N GLY A 100 -12.43 -15.96 17.35
CA GLY A 100 -12.99 -14.62 17.11
C GLY A 100 -11.92 -13.59 16.76
N SER A 101 -10.85 -13.52 17.55
CA SER A 101 -9.77 -12.57 17.30
C SER A 101 -8.98 -12.89 16.03
N LEU A 102 -8.69 -14.16 15.74
CA LEU A 102 -7.99 -14.55 14.51
C LEU A 102 -8.81 -14.23 13.26
N LEU A 103 -10.13 -14.47 13.27
CA LEU A 103 -11.01 -14.08 12.17
C LEU A 103 -11.08 -12.55 12.00
N GLY A 104 -11.19 -11.80 13.08
CA GLY A 104 -11.16 -10.33 13.04
C GLY A 104 -9.85 -9.80 12.47
N LEU A 105 -8.72 -10.32 12.95
CA LEU A 105 -7.39 -9.96 12.47
C LEU A 105 -7.17 -10.33 11.01
N GLY A 106 -7.63 -11.51 10.59
CA GLY A 106 -7.57 -11.97 9.20
C GLY A 106 -8.38 -11.07 8.27
N LEU A 107 -9.62 -10.77 8.65
CA LEU A 107 -10.51 -9.86 7.90
C LEU A 107 -9.89 -8.47 7.75
N CYS A 108 -9.40 -7.87 8.83
CA CYS A 108 -8.75 -6.57 8.80
C CYS A 108 -7.46 -6.59 7.96
N SER A 109 -6.65 -7.64 8.10
CA SER A 109 -5.40 -7.80 7.35
C SER A 109 -5.63 -7.96 5.85
N TRP A 110 -6.69 -8.66 5.46
CA TRP A 110 -7.14 -8.80 4.07
C TRP A 110 -7.65 -7.46 3.52
N TYR A 111 -8.55 -6.79 4.25
CA TYR A 111 -9.11 -5.51 3.84
C TYR A 111 -8.02 -4.43 3.71
N HIS A 112 -7.11 -4.35 4.68
CA HIS A 112 -6.00 -3.38 4.66
C HIS A 112 -5.10 -3.61 3.44
N ARG A 113 -4.82 -4.87 3.09
CA ARG A 113 -4.08 -5.20 1.86
C ARG A 113 -4.83 -4.72 0.61
N ARG A 114 -6.10 -5.08 0.49
CA ARG A 114 -6.93 -4.72 -0.67
C ARG A 114 -7.05 -3.20 -0.84
N MET A 115 -7.17 -2.47 0.26
CA MET A 115 -7.22 -1.00 0.27
C MET A 115 -5.91 -0.38 -0.23
N LEU A 116 -4.75 -0.91 0.17
CA LEU A 116 -3.45 -0.44 -0.29
C LEU A 116 -3.23 -0.71 -1.78
N GLU A 117 -3.68 -1.87 -2.28
CA GLU A 117 -3.62 -2.22 -3.70
C GLU A 117 -4.44 -1.23 -4.56
N ARG A 118 -5.68 -0.91 -4.13
CA ARG A 118 -6.53 0.09 -4.81
C ARG A 118 -5.89 1.48 -4.84
N ARG A 119 -5.28 1.90 -3.73
CA ARG A 119 -4.59 3.19 -3.63
C ARG A 119 -3.35 3.28 -4.52
N ARG A 120 -2.64 2.16 -4.72
CA ARG A 120 -1.50 2.11 -5.64
C ARG A 120 -1.96 2.25 -7.09
N GLN A 121 -3.00 1.51 -7.47
CA GLN A 121 -3.59 1.59 -8.81
C GLN A 121 -4.04 3.02 -9.12
N GLN A 122 -4.77 3.69 -8.21
CA GLN A 122 -5.20 5.07 -8.40
C GLN A 122 -4.04 6.05 -8.62
N LYS A 123 -2.90 5.87 -7.94
CA LYS A 123 -1.73 6.73 -8.13
C LYS A 123 -0.99 6.46 -9.44
N THR A 124 -0.97 5.20 -9.89
CA THR A 124 -0.37 4.83 -11.18
C THR A 124 -1.21 5.33 -12.37
N TYR A 125 -2.55 5.33 -12.26
CA TYR A 125 -3.42 5.87 -13.31
C TYR A 125 -3.48 7.41 -13.32
N ASN A 126 -3.28 8.08 -12.18
CA ASN A 126 -3.29 9.55 -12.09
C ASN A 126 -1.92 10.18 -12.44
N ALA A 127 -1.07 9.46 -13.17
CA ALA A 127 0.27 9.89 -13.58
C ALA A 127 0.30 10.61 -14.95
N VAL A 128 -0.83 11.11 -15.42
CA VAL A 128 -0.86 12.15 -16.46
C VAL A 128 -1.39 13.45 -15.83
N PRO A 129 -0.54 14.24 -15.14
CA PRO A 129 -0.69 15.68 -15.12
C PRO A 129 -0.23 16.19 -16.50
N GLY A 130 -1.09 15.99 -17.50
CA GLY A 130 -1.10 16.76 -18.73
C GLY A 130 -2.18 17.80 -18.56
N GLU A 131 -1.77 19.06 -18.63
CA GLU A 131 -2.60 20.24 -18.47
C GLU A 131 -3.82 20.15 -19.39
N GLU A 132 -4.96 20.51 -18.81
CA GLU A 132 -6.16 21.12 -19.42
C GLU A 132 -6.68 20.56 -20.76
N GLU A 133 -8.00 20.43 -20.82
CA GLU A 133 -8.77 20.13 -22.02
C GLU A 133 -8.56 21.24 -23.08
N GLU A 134 -7.41 21.27 -23.74
CA GLU A 134 -7.27 21.91 -25.05
C GLU A 134 -7.64 20.86 -26.09
N ASP A 135 -8.72 21.14 -26.81
CA ASP A 135 -9.19 20.40 -27.98
C ASP A 135 -8.00 19.94 -28.82
N LEU A 136 -7.70 18.64 -28.77
CA LEU A 136 -6.93 17.99 -29.82
C LEU A 136 -7.85 17.90 -31.05
N GLU A 137 -8.09 19.04 -31.69
CA GLU A 137 -8.42 19.07 -33.11
C GLU A 137 -7.26 18.36 -33.81
N LEU A 138 -7.53 17.13 -34.23
CA LEU A 138 -6.66 16.33 -35.05
C LEU A 138 -6.48 17.07 -36.39
N GLY A 139 -5.55 18.02 -36.42
CA GLY A 139 -5.11 18.69 -37.63
C GLY A 139 -4.55 17.64 -38.58
N GLU A 140 -5.31 17.34 -39.63
CA GLU A 140 -4.83 16.72 -40.86
C GLU A 140 -3.54 17.43 -41.30
N GLY A 141 -2.38 16.78 -41.13
CA GLY A 141 -1.14 17.24 -41.76
C GLY A 141 0.12 17.32 -40.89
N HIS A 142 0.32 16.46 -39.89
CA HIS A 142 1.64 16.33 -39.27
C HIS A 142 2.56 15.47 -40.15
N GLU A 143 3.35 16.14 -40.98
CA GLU A 143 4.53 15.60 -41.64
C GLU A 143 5.54 15.14 -40.59
N THR A 144 5.81 13.84 -40.55
CA THR A 144 6.86 13.27 -39.70
C THR A 144 8.20 13.81 -40.16
N GLY A 145 8.90 14.48 -39.26
CA GLY A 145 10.28 14.94 -39.46
C GLY A 145 11.24 13.78 -39.68
N VAL A 146 11.33 13.32 -40.93
CA VAL A 146 12.45 12.53 -41.43
C VAL A 146 13.42 13.54 -42.04
N VAL A 147 14.54 13.77 -41.36
CA VAL A 147 15.67 14.49 -41.96
C VAL A 147 16.31 13.50 -42.93
N VAL A 148 15.87 13.51 -44.19
CA VAL A 148 16.58 12.83 -45.28
C VAL A 148 17.78 13.70 -45.64
N ASP A 149 18.92 13.38 -45.04
CA ASP A 149 20.19 13.75 -45.67
C ASP A 149 20.42 12.83 -46.88
N GLY A 150 20.79 13.42 -48.01
CA GLY A 150 21.36 12.68 -49.15
C GLY A 150 20.43 11.83 -50.03
N GLY A 151 19.63 12.49 -50.89
CA GLY A 151 19.53 12.12 -52.32
C GLY A 151 19.11 10.72 -52.78
N ALA A 152 18.42 9.91 -51.97
CA ALA A 152 17.90 8.60 -52.39
C ALA A 152 16.35 8.59 -52.47
N PRO A 153 15.74 7.86 -53.43
CA PRO A 153 14.29 7.75 -53.53
C PRO A 153 13.70 7.10 -52.27
N PRO A 154 12.46 7.46 -51.87
CA PRO A 154 11.84 6.92 -50.67
C PRO A 154 11.63 5.41 -50.82
N GLN A 155 12.37 4.63 -50.03
CA GLN A 155 12.18 3.18 -49.92
C GLN A 155 10.98 2.89 -49.01
N THR A 156 10.26 1.81 -49.28
CA THR A 156 9.17 1.39 -48.40
C THR A 156 9.72 0.74 -47.14
N LEU A 157 8.97 0.77 -46.05
CA LEU A 157 9.38 0.18 -44.76
C LEU A 157 9.70 -1.32 -44.87
N GLU A 158 9.03 -2.03 -45.79
CA GLU A 158 9.28 -3.45 -46.05
C GLU A 158 10.65 -3.64 -46.73
N GLU A 159 11.02 -2.75 -47.65
CA GLU A 159 12.30 -2.78 -48.35
C GLU A 159 13.46 -2.39 -47.44
N GLU A 160 13.26 -1.46 -46.50
CA GLU A 160 14.27 -1.07 -45.49
C GLU A 160 14.59 -2.23 -44.54
N VAL A 161 13.57 -2.98 -44.10
CA VAL A 161 13.77 -4.15 -43.22
C VAL A 161 14.48 -5.28 -43.94
N ASP A 162 14.16 -5.53 -45.21
CA ASP A 162 14.79 -6.58 -46.01
C ASP A 162 16.27 -6.26 -46.31
N ASN A 163 16.63 -4.98 -46.36
CA ASN A 163 17.99 -4.52 -46.66
C ASN A 163 18.79 -4.16 -45.39
N TRP A 164 18.27 -4.47 -44.20
CA TRP A 164 18.92 -4.21 -42.91
C TRP A 164 20.09 -5.18 -42.67
N ASP A 165 21.32 -4.64 -42.62
CA ASP A 165 22.50 -5.40 -42.23
C ASP A 165 22.63 -5.43 -40.70
N GLU A 166 22.21 -6.54 -40.09
CA GLU A 166 22.28 -6.78 -38.64
C GLU A 166 23.72 -6.73 -38.10
N ASN A 167 24.72 -6.83 -38.98
CA ASN A 167 26.14 -6.86 -38.63
C ASN A 167 26.88 -5.57 -38.99
N ALA A 168 26.16 -4.51 -39.38
CA ALA A 168 26.74 -3.19 -39.62
C ALA A 168 27.52 -2.70 -38.38
N PRO A 169 28.74 -2.18 -38.55
CA PRO A 169 29.48 -1.62 -37.42
C PRO A 169 28.71 -0.43 -36.84
N ASP A 170 28.50 -0.49 -35.52
CA ASP A 170 27.93 0.58 -34.72
C ASP A 170 28.94 1.75 -34.66
N ASP A 171 28.87 2.71 -35.59
CA ASP A 171 29.74 3.92 -35.63
C ASP A 171 29.42 4.94 -34.50
N TRP A 172 28.92 4.49 -33.35
CA TRP A 172 28.49 5.35 -32.25
C TRP A 172 29.64 5.89 -31.37
N GLU A 173 30.92 5.66 -31.72
CA GLU A 173 32.08 6.12 -30.92
C GLU A 173 33.12 7.04 -31.62
N GLU A 174 32.93 7.45 -32.88
CA GLU A 174 33.70 8.53 -33.53
C GLU A 174 32.68 9.52 -34.09
N ASP A 175 32.31 10.61 -33.41
CA ASP A 175 33.03 11.88 -33.54
C ASP A 175 32.68 12.84 -32.39
N GLY A 176 33.36 12.66 -31.26
CA GLY A 176 33.43 13.63 -30.16
C GLY A 176 34.50 14.72 -30.34
N ASN A 177 34.85 15.07 -31.58
CA ASN A 177 35.83 16.12 -31.86
C ASN A 177 35.36 17.04 -33.00
N ALA A 178 34.39 17.89 -32.68
CA ALA A 178 34.16 19.11 -33.44
C ALA A 178 35.39 20.04 -33.25
N GLU A 179 36.45 19.75 -33.99
CA GLU A 179 37.57 20.68 -34.17
C GLU A 179 37.05 21.89 -34.93
N GLY A 180 37.20 23.03 -34.27
CA GLY A 180 36.51 24.28 -34.57
C GLY A 180 36.69 24.75 -36.00
N ALA A 181 35.58 25.26 -36.55
CA ALA A 181 35.56 26.09 -37.72
C ALA A 181 36.62 27.20 -37.61
N ASP A 182 37.64 27.11 -38.45
CA ASP A 182 38.59 28.18 -38.73
C ASP A 182 37.83 29.33 -39.42
N ILE A 183 37.45 30.32 -38.63
CA ILE A 183 36.94 31.60 -39.10
C ILE A 183 37.97 32.67 -38.75
N THR A 184 38.77 32.99 -39.76
CA THR A 184 39.64 34.15 -39.86
C THR A 184 38.94 35.42 -39.38
N ALA A 185 39.47 36.06 -38.33
CA ALA A 185 39.24 37.46 -38.04
C ALA A 185 40.50 38.08 -37.42
N ALA A 186 41.02 39.08 -38.13
CA ALA A 186 42.08 39.97 -37.69
C ALA A 186 41.67 40.75 -36.43
N ASP A 187 42.58 40.91 -35.46
CA ASP A 187 43.30 42.17 -35.25
C ASP A 187 44.04 42.20 -33.90
N ALA A 188 45.30 42.61 -34.01
CA ALA A 188 46.02 43.52 -33.12
C ALA A 188 46.69 43.04 -31.79
N VAL A 189 47.96 43.46 -31.71
CA VAL A 189 48.74 43.93 -30.53
C VAL A 189 49.75 42.96 -29.87
N ASN A 190 50.95 42.97 -30.46
CA ASN A 190 52.27 43.21 -29.85
C ASN A 190 52.39 43.33 -28.30
N LYS A 191 53.23 42.50 -27.65
CA LYS A 191 54.35 42.96 -26.81
C LYS A 191 55.26 41.86 -26.25
N ASP A 192 56.58 42.06 -26.46
CA ASP A 192 57.74 41.78 -25.58
C ASP A 192 57.90 40.32 -25.07
N LYS A 193 58.99 39.58 -25.34
CA LYS A 193 60.43 39.89 -25.27
C LYS A 193 61.25 38.74 -25.85
#